data_AF-A0A537WK20-F1
#
_entry.id   AF-A0A537WK20-F1
#
_cell.length_a   1.000
_cell.length_b   1.000
_cell.length_c   1.000
_cell.angle_alpha   90.00
_cell.angle_beta   90.00
_cell.angle_gamma   90.00
#
_symmetry.space_group_name_H-M   'P 1'
#
loop_
_entity.id
_entity.type
_entity.pdbx_description
1 polymer ?
#
loop_
_entity_poly.entity_id
_entity_poly.type
_entity_poly.pdbx_seq_one_letter_code
_entity_poly.pdbx_strand_id
1 'polypeptide(L)'
;MAEGEVAWAVETSKDGERWRFFGKAWKKPGEPVLLHGVPRFVRFRPVEEEEWREPLDRTGDHPMTWLNMEDGVREELWPGPEHVGLPVLLPGGEEGRLVSFKHFDDGNRWDWVVEFRGMRQPHS
;
A
#
# COMPACT_ATOMS: atom_id res chain seq x y z
N MET A 1 10.68 7.94 10.47
CA MET A 1 9.62 7.46 11.37
C MET A 1 8.90 8.68 11.87
N ALA A 2 7.69 8.94 11.39
CA ALA A 2 6.87 9.95 12.03
C ALA A 2 6.37 9.38 13.37
N GLU A 3 6.20 10.24 14.37
CA GLU A 3 5.71 9.84 15.68
C GLU A 3 4.32 9.18 15.55
N GLY A 4 4.16 7.97 16.11
CA GLY A 4 2.89 7.24 16.13
C GLY A 4 2.58 6.33 14.93
N GLU A 5 3.50 6.17 13.97
CA GLU A 5 3.35 5.19 12.88
C GLU A 5 3.72 3.76 13.35
N VAL A 6 2.96 2.77 12.88
CA VAL A 6 3.21 1.33 13.10
C VAL A 6 3.51 0.63 11.78
N ALA A 7 4.42 -0.35 11.81
CA ALA A 7 4.77 -1.12 10.63
C ALA A 7 3.85 -2.32 10.43
N TRP A 8 3.41 -2.49 9.19
CA TRP A 8 2.69 -3.66 8.70
C TRP A 8 3.51 -4.33 7.59
N ALA A 9 3.80 -5.61 7.75
CA ALA A 9 4.39 -6.42 6.68
C ALA A 9 3.30 -6.74 5.66
N VAL A 10 3.64 -6.63 4.37
CA VAL A 10 2.74 -6.95 3.26
C VAL A 10 3.37 -8.02 2.38
N GLU A 11 2.59 -9.03 2.07
CA GLU A 11 2.92 -10.05 1.08
C GLU A 11 1.85 -10.12 -0.01
N THR A 12 2.29 -10.52 -1.20
CA THR A 12 1.40 -10.67 -2.34
C THR A 12 1.61 -12.02 -3.02
N SER A 13 0.57 -12.49 -3.71
CA SER A 13 0.61 -13.74 -4.47
C SER A 13 -0.25 -13.64 -5.73
N LYS A 14 0.15 -14.39 -6.77
CA LYS A 14 -0.67 -14.55 -7.99
C LYS A 14 -1.61 -15.75 -7.89
N ASP A 15 -1.23 -16.77 -7.13
CA ASP A 15 -1.87 -18.10 -7.09
C ASP A 15 -2.46 -18.43 -5.70
N GLY A 16 -2.11 -17.67 -4.66
CA GLY A 16 -2.52 -17.92 -3.28
C GLY A 16 -1.62 -18.94 -2.55
N GLU A 17 -0.68 -19.55 -3.25
CA GLU A 17 0.23 -20.58 -2.72
C GLU A 17 1.63 -20.01 -2.49
N ARG A 18 2.15 -19.24 -3.45
CA ARG A 18 3.49 -18.67 -3.43
C ARG A 18 3.42 -17.20 -3.06
N TRP A 19 3.89 -16.89 -1.87
CA TRP A 19 3.88 -15.54 -1.32
C TRP A 19 5.24 -14.88 -1.47
N ARG A 20 5.23 -13.59 -1.82
CA ARG A 20 6.43 -12.77 -1.92
C ARG A 20 6.27 -11.53 -1.06
N PHE A 21 7.33 -11.22 -0.32
CA PHE A 21 7.42 -9.98 0.42
C PHE A 21 7.31 -8.79 -0.54
N PHE A 22 6.34 -7.92 -0.29
CA PHE A 22 6.07 -6.74 -1.10
C PHE A 22 6.71 -5.51 -0.47
N GLY A 23 6.60 -5.36 0.86
CA GLY A 23 7.19 -4.26 1.59
C GLY A 23 6.67 -4.14 3.01
N LYS A 24 7.10 -3.07 3.69
CA LYS A 24 6.50 -2.64 4.97
C LYS A 24 5.75 -1.35 4.73
N ALA A 25 4.48 -1.32 5.16
CA ALA A 25 3.71 -0.09 5.23
C ALA A 25 3.77 0.47 6.66
N TRP A 26 4.34 1.64 6.80
CA TRP A 26 4.32 2.50 7.97
C TRP A 26 3.13 3.44 7.85
N LYS A 27 2.21 3.32 8.79
CA LYS A 27 0.96 4.09 8.77
C LYS A 27 0.53 4.40 10.19
N LYS A 28 -0.29 5.43 10.34
CA LYS A 28 -0.99 5.64 11.61
C LYS A 28 -2.03 4.53 11.81
N PRO A 29 -2.38 4.20 13.07
CA PRO A 29 -3.51 3.32 13.34
C PRO A 29 -4.79 3.82 12.64
N GLY A 30 -5.49 2.94 11.92
CA GLY A 30 -6.71 3.24 11.17
C GLY A 30 -6.52 3.99 9.85
N GLU A 31 -5.29 4.37 9.47
CA GLU A 31 -5.01 5.05 8.20
C GLU A 31 -4.87 4.01 7.07
N PRO A 32 -5.67 4.04 6.01
CA PRO A 32 -5.54 3.07 4.91
C PRO A 32 -4.26 3.30 4.10
N VAL A 33 -3.84 2.28 3.35
CA VAL A 33 -2.64 2.29 2.50
C VAL A 33 -3.04 2.13 1.04
N LEU A 34 -2.41 2.90 0.15
CA LEU A 34 -2.46 2.66 -1.29
C LEU A 34 -1.29 1.76 -1.70
N LEU A 35 -1.56 0.75 -2.51
CA LEU A 35 -0.54 -0.12 -3.08
C LEU A 35 -0.61 -0.06 -4.60
N HIS A 36 0.55 0.01 -5.25
CA HIS A 36 0.64 -0.02 -6.72
C HIS A 36 0.99 -1.42 -7.21
N GLY A 37 0.33 -1.89 -8.27
CA GLY A 37 0.76 -3.10 -9.00
C GLY A 37 0.61 -4.40 -8.21
N VAL A 38 -0.35 -4.45 -7.27
CA VAL A 38 -0.64 -5.66 -6.49
C VAL A 38 -1.22 -6.75 -7.41
N PRO A 39 -0.74 -8.01 -7.32
CA PRO A 39 -1.31 -9.13 -8.05
C PRO A 39 -2.67 -9.55 -7.46
N ARG A 40 -3.08 -10.79 -7.71
CA ARG A 40 -4.39 -11.30 -7.32
C ARG A 40 -4.63 -11.27 -5.82
N PHE A 41 -3.69 -11.75 -5.02
CA PHE A 41 -3.85 -11.84 -3.57
C PHE A 41 -2.89 -10.92 -2.83
N VAL A 42 -3.38 -10.36 -1.73
CA VAL A 42 -2.60 -9.62 -0.74
C VAL A 42 -2.92 -10.14 0.65
N ARG A 43 -1.90 -10.22 1.50
CA ARG A 43 -2.05 -10.46 2.93
C ARG A 43 -1.11 -9.55 3.70
N PHE A 44 -1.45 -9.28 4.95
CA PHE A 44 -0.71 -8.35 5.78
C PHE A 44 -0.78 -8.77 7.24
N ARG A 45 0.15 -8.26 8.03
CA ARG A 45 0.17 -8.36 9.48
C ARG A 45 0.93 -7.20 10.10
N PRO A 46 0.63 -6.79 11.33
CA PRO A 46 1.55 -5.97 12.10
C PRO A 46 2.92 -6.67 12.19
N VAL A 47 4.02 -5.92 12.10
CA VAL A 47 5.37 -6.49 12.15
C VAL A 47 5.63 -7.24 13.46
N GLU A 48 5.03 -6.77 14.56
CA GLU A 48 5.12 -7.34 15.90
C GLU A 48 4.31 -8.64 16.09
N GLU A 49 3.38 -8.95 15.19
CA GLU A 49 2.56 -10.18 15.25
C GLU A 49 3.13 -11.25 14.32
N GLU A 50 3.02 -12.53 14.66
CA GLU A 50 3.51 -13.62 13.78
C GLU A 50 2.48 -14.03 12.72
N GLU A 51 1.19 -13.90 13.02
CA GLU A 51 0.10 -14.42 12.20
C GLU A 51 -0.30 -13.45 11.08
N TRP A 52 -0.44 -13.97 9.87
CA TRP A 52 -0.98 -13.24 8.74
C TRP A 52 -2.50 -13.16 8.82
N ARG A 53 -3.06 -11.99 8.52
CA ARG A 53 -4.50 -11.87 8.26
C ARG A 53 -4.89 -12.70 7.02
N GLU A 54 -6.17 -13.04 6.93
CA GLU A 54 -6.69 -13.80 5.80
C GLU A 54 -6.39 -13.09 4.47
N PRO A 55 -5.95 -13.82 3.44
CA PRO A 55 -5.72 -13.27 2.10
C PRO A 55 -6.96 -12.59 1.52
N LEU A 56 -6.78 -11.39 0.96
CA LEU A 56 -7.82 -10.68 0.21
C LEU A 56 -7.60 -10.86 -1.29
N ASP A 57 -8.62 -11.35 -2.00
CA ASP A 57 -8.64 -11.44 -3.47
C ASP A 57 -8.88 -10.06 -4.09
N ARG A 58 -8.46 -9.90 -5.34
CA ARG A 58 -8.66 -8.70 -6.14
C ARG A 58 -10.14 -8.49 -6.43
N THR A 59 -10.59 -7.26 -6.33
CA THR A 59 -12.00 -6.84 -6.43
C THR A 59 -12.31 -6.07 -7.73
N GLY A 60 -11.30 -5.50 -8.39
CA GLY A 60 -11.47 -4.75 -9.64
C GLY A 60 -10.18 -4.61 -10.45
N ASP A 61 -10.25 -3.88 -11.57
CA ASP A 61 -9.16 -3.78 -12.56
C ASP A 61 -8.40 -2.45 -12.53
N HIS A 62 -8.73 -1.56 -11.59
CA HIS A 62 -8.04 -0.28 -11.43
C HIS A 62 -6.58 -0.44 -10.94
N PRO A 63 -5.69 0.54 -11.22
CA PRO A 63 -4.25 0.34 -11.07
C PRO A 63 -3.74 0.43 -9.63
N MET A 64 -4.53 1.02 -8.72
CA MET A 64 -4.19 1.18 -7.32
C MET A 64 -5.10 0.31 -6.48
N THR A 65 -4.53 -0.33 -5.46
CA THR A 65 -5.27 -1.03 -4.42
C THR A 65 -5.32 -0.14 -3.19
N TRP A 66 -6.52 0.22 -2.74
CA TRP A 66 -6.76 0.77 -1.43
C TRP A 66 -6.97 -0.36 -0.43
N LEU A 67 -6.27 -0.29 0.70
CA LEU A 67 -6.22 -1.35 1.70
C LEU A 67 -6.42 -0.79 3.10
N ASN A 68 -7.51 -1.17 3.74
CA ASN A 68 -7.71 -0.98 5.18
C ASN A 68 -7.29 -2.28 5.89
N MET A 69 -6.17 -2.21 6.60
CA MET A 69 -5.54 -3.38 7.23
C MET A 69 -6.19 -3.75 8.57
N GLU A 70 -6.84 -2.80 9.24
CA GLU A 70 -7.57 -3.02 10.48
C GLU A 70 -8.87 -3.78 10.21
N ASP A 71 -9.63 -3.37 9.20
CA ASP A 71 -10.93 -3.93 8.88
C ASP A 71 -10.85 -5.09 7.86
N GLY A 72 -9.68 -5.33 7.27
CA GLY A 72 -9.49 -6.39 6.29
C GLY A 72 -10.18 -6.12 4.95
N VAL A 73 -10.20 -4.86 4.51
CA VAL A 73 -10.91 -4.44 3.31
C VAL A 73 -9.93 -4.05 2.21
N ARG A 74 -10.20 -4.55 1.00
CA ARG A 74 -9.46 -4.25 -0.22
C ARG A 74 -10.42 -3.68 -1.27
N GLU A 75 -9.97 -2.65 -1.98
CA GLU A 75 -10.67 -2.10 -3.14
C GLU A 75 -9.65 -1.73 -4.22
N GLU A 76 -9.96 -1.98 -5.49
CA GLU A 76 -9.21 -1.39 -6.61
C GLU A 76 -9.89 -0.11 -7.06
N LEU A 77 -9.14 0.99 -7.09
CA LEU A 77 -9.68 2.31 -7.41
C LEU A 77 -8.73 3.21 -8.20
N TRP A 78 -9.30 4.28 -8.75
CA TRP A 78 -8.56 5.48 -9.15
C TRP A 78 -8.49 6.42 -7.95
N PRO A 79 -7.30 6.78 -7.43
CA PRO A 79 -7.23 7.69 -6.30
C PRO A 79 -7.85 9.06 -6.61
N GLY A 80 -8.84 9.44 -5.82
CA GLY A 80 -9.41 10.78 -5.75
C GLY A 80 -8.77 11.70 -4.70
N PRO A 81 -9.25 12.95 -4.58
CA PRO A 81 -8.76 13.93 -3.60
C PRO A 81 -8.73 13.44 -2.15
N GLU A 82 -9.66 12.58 -1.76
CA GLU A 82 -9.78 11.95 -0.44
C GLU A 82 -8.60 11.04 -0.09
N HIS A 83 -7.82 10.61 -1.10
CA HIS A 83 -6.66 9.75 -0.91
C HIS A 83 -5.35 10.52 -0.79
N VAL A 84 -5.36 11.84 -1.01
CA VAL A 84 -4.15 12.67 -0.89
C VAL A 84 -3.63 12.63 0.55
N GLY A 85 -2.33 12.42 0.68
CA GLY A 85 -1.64 12.27 1.96
C GLY A 85 -1.56 10.84 2.48
N LEU A 86 -2.34 9.90 1.94
CA LEU A 86 -2.23 8.49 2.33
C LEU A 86 -0.86 7.90 1.98
N PRO A 87 -0.35 6.95 2.79
CA PRO A 87 0.83 6.20 2.47
C PRO A 87 0.63 5.37 1.20
N VAL A 88 1.66 5.32 0.36
CA VAL A 88 1.73 4.61 -0.90
C VAL A 88 2.89 3.64 -0.83
N LEU A 89 2.60 2.33 -0.84
CA LEU A 89 3.61 1.28 -0.89
C LEU A 89 3.83 0.84 -2.34
N LEU A 90 5.06 0.99 -2.82
CA LEU A 90 5.46 0.67 -4.19
C LEU A 90 6.01 -0.76 -4.33
N PRO A 91 5.94 -1.35 -5.55
CA PRO A 91 6.71 -2.54 -5.88
C PRO A 91 8.21 -2.26 -5.70
N GLY A 92 8.83 -2.94 -4.75
CA GLY A 92 10.21 -2.66 -4.32
C GLY A 92 10.30 -2.41 -2.81
N GLY A 93 9.17 -2.08 -2.18
CA GLY A 93 9.03 -1.91 -0.75
C GLY A 93 9.26 -0.48 -0.27
N GLU A 94 9.53 0.46 -1.17
CA GLU A 94 9.56 1.89 -0.88
C GLU A 94 8.16 2.40 -0.54
N GLU A 95 8.11 3.30 0.42
CA GLU A 95 6.90 3.98 0.82
C GLU A 95 7.08 5.49 0.72
N GLY A 96 6.09 6.15 0.13
CA GLY A 96 5.94 7.59 0.16
C GLY A 96 4.50 7.98 0.48
N ARG A 97 4.17 9.27 0.40
CA ARG A 97 2.78 9.75 0.55
C ARG A 97 2.26 10.29 -0.77
N LEU A 98 0.99 10.02 -1.08
CA LEU A 98 0.36 10.51 -2.31
C LEU A 98 0.23 12.04 -2.25
N VAL A 99 0.78 12.75 -3.24
CA VAL A 99 0.66 14.20 -3.38
C VAL A 99 -0.46 14.56 -4.35
N SER A 100 -0.51 13.88 -5.49
CA SER A 100 -1.54 14.08 -6.50
C SER A 100 -1.70 12.84 -7.35
N PHE A 101 -2.93 12.62 -7.84
CA PHE A 101 -3.25 11.60 -8.82
C PHE A 101 -4.20 12.19 -9.87
N LYS A 102 -3.96 11.88 -11.14
CA LYS A 102 -4.81 12.27 -12.26
C LYS A 102 -4.87 11.10 -13.23
N HIS A 103 -6.06 10.61 -13.54
CA HIS A 103 -6.26 9.72 -14.69
C HIS A 103 -6.90 10.48 -15.85
N PHE A 104 -6.83 9.89 -17.03
CA PHE A 104 -7.43 10.43 -18.25
C PHE A 104 -8.66 9.60 -18.65
N ASP A 105 -9.52 10.17 -19.49
CA ASP A 105 -10.79 9.54 -19.90
C ASP A 105 -10.59 8.25 -20.71
N ASP A 106 -9.39 8.00 -21.23
CA ASP A 106 -9.06 6.77 -21.94
C ASP A 106 -8.87 5.55 -21.03
N GLY A 107 -8.89 5.74 -19.71
CA GLY A 107 -8.79 4.69 -18.71
C GLY A 107 -7.44 3.96 -18.66
N ASN A 108 -6.45 4.37 -19.46
CA ASN A 108 -5.18 3.66 -19.62
C ASN A 108 -3.97 4.53 -19.29
N ARG A 109 -4.17 5.83 -19.10
CA ARG A 109 -3.12 6.77 -18.69
C ARG A 109 -3.44 7.40 -17.34
N TRP A 110 -2.37 7.61 -16.57
CA TRP A 110 -2.43 8.38 -15.34
C TRP A 110 -1.08 9.04 -15.04
N ASP A 111 -1.16 10.20 -14.41
CA ASP A 111 -0.05 10.91 -13.82
C ASP A 111 -0.24 10.93 -12.31
N TRP A 112 0.85 10.80 -11.58
CA TRP A 112 0.81 10.79 -10.13
C TRP A 112 2.14 11.26 -9.56
N VAL A 113 2.07 11.83 -8.37
CA VAL A 113 3.23 12.35 -7.64
C VAL A 113 3.20 11.73 -6.26
N VAL A 114 4.30 11.10 -5.88
CA VAL A 114 4.53 10.52 -4.56
C VAL A 114 5.72 11.24 -3.94
N GLU A 115 5.57 11.68 -2.71
CA GLU A 115 6.64 12.29 -1.95
C GLU A 115 7.33 11.24 -1.05
N PHE A 116 8.65 11.13 -1.18
CA PHE A 116 9.49 10.35 -0.30
C PHE A 116 10.22 11.27 0.66
N ARG A 117 10.14 10.97 1.95
CA ARG A 117 10.86 11.71 2.99
C ARG A 117 11.78 10.77 3.74
N GLY A 118 13.05 11.16 3.85
CA GLY A 118 14.06 10.41 4.57
C GLY A 118 14.85 11.34 5.49
N MET A 119 15.40 10.76 6.55
CA MET A 119 16.43 11.41 7.35
C MET A 119 17.68 10.55 7.27
N ARG A 120 18.83 11.18 7.03
CA ARG A 120 20.12 10.49 7.07
C ARG A 120 20.33 9.98 8.49
N GLN A 121 20.48 8.68 8.65
CA GLN A 121 20.96 8.14 9.92
C GLN A 121 22.47 8.35 9.98
N PRO A 122 22.99 9.03 11.02
CA PRO A 122 24.44 9.11 11.20
C PRO A 122 24.96 7.68 11.41
N HIS A 123 26.04 7.33 10.71
CA HIS A 123 26.75 6.09 10.97
C HIS A 123 27.26 6.13 12.41
N SER A 124 26.82 5.18 13.23
CA SER A 124 27.42 4.83 14.52
C SER A 124 28.67 4.00 14.32
#